data_AF-A0A2S9G9C4-F1
#
_entry.id   AF-A0A2S9G9C4-F1
#
_cell.length_a   1.000
_cell.length_b   1.000
_cell.length_c   1.000
_cell.angle_alpha   90.00
_cell.angle_beta   90.00
_cell.angle_gamma   90.00
#
_symmetry.space_group_name_H-M   'P 1'
#
loop_
_entity.id
_entity.type
_entity.pdbx_description
1 polymer ?
#
loop_
_entity_poly.entity_id
_entity_poly.type
_entity_poly.pdbx_seq_one_letter_code
_entity_poly.pdbx_strand_id
1 'polypeptide(L)'
;ALVDRPPHTVMHGDAHPGNLYFRDGQAGLLDWQAVRRGHPGRGLAYTMVTSMTAESRRECQRDLLDVYRGALAAAGGPELDRDGL
;
A
#
# COMPACT_ATOMS: atom_id res chain seq x y z
N ALA A 1 11.85 -2.73 12.40
CA ALA A 1 13.11 -3.23 11.79
C ALA A 1 13.04 -3.31 10.26
N LEU A 2 12.09 -4.02 9.64
CA LEU A 2 11.94 -4.06 8.17
C LEU A 2 11.45 -2.72 7.61
N VAL A 3 10.36 -2.20 8.18
CA VAL A 3 9.72 -0.93 7.74
C VAL A 3 10.58 0.33 7.94
N ASP A 4 11.66 0.22 8.71
CA ASP A 4 12.61 1.30 8.99
C ASP A 4 13.81 1.29 8.03
N ARG A 5 13.96 0.22 7.25
CA ARG A 5 15.06 0.05 6.29
C ARG A 5 14.62 0.46 4.88
N PRO A 6 15.57 0.83 4.00
CA PRO A 6 15.30 0.98 2.57
C PRO A 6 14.76 -0.33 1.94
N PRO A 7 14.08 -0.25 0.78
CA PRO A 7 13.86 0.96 -0.01
C PRO A 7 12.78 1.87 0.59
N HIS A 8 12.87 3.16 0.31
CA HIS A 8 11.86 4.12 0.71
C HIS A 8 11.21 4.76 -0.52
N THR A 9 9.89 4.80 -0.51
CA THR A 9 9.04 5.40 -1.54
C THR A 9 8.31 6.62 -0.95
N VAL A 10 7.72 7.44 -1.82
CA VAL A 10 6.74 8.44 -1.40
C VAL A 10 5.41 7.74 -1.19
N MET A 11 4.84 7.88 0.00
CA MET A 11 3.56 7.28 0.37
C MET A 11 2.57 8.38 0.74
N HIS A 12 1.28 8.13 0.48
CA HIS A 12 0.18 8.99 0.91
C HIS A 12 0.21 9.28 2.41
N GLY A 13 0.55 8.27 3.21
CA GLY A 13 0.64 8.36 4.66
C GLY A 13 -0.70 8.32 5.40
N ASP A 14 -1.83 8.31 4.69
CA ASP A 14 -3.16 8.17 5.31
C ASP A 14 -4.21 7.62 4.34
N ALA A 15 -3.86 6.56 3.61
CA ALA A 15 -4.72 5.96 2.58
C ALA A 15 -5.80 5.03 3.17
N HIS A 16 -6.65 5.56 4.05
CA HIS A 16 -7.81 4.86 4.60
C HIS A 16 -9.06 5.07 3.72
N PRO A 17 -10.15 4.29 3.87
CA PRO A 17 -11.33 4.40 3.01
C PRO A 17 -11.95 5.81 2.90
N GLY A 18 -11.89 6.61 3.97
CA GLY A 18 -12.37 8.01 3.94
C GLY A 18 -11.58 8.95 3.00
N ASN A 19 -10.36 8.59 2.60
CA ASN A 19 -9.50 9.33 1.68
C ASN A 19 -9.42 8.65 0.29
N LEU A 20 -10.19 7.58 0.07
CA LEU A 20 -10.33 6.95 -1.24
C LEU A 20 -11.59 7.45 -1.93
N TYR A 21 -11.50 7.63 -3.24
CA TYR A 21 -12.65 7.84 -4.10
C TYR A 21 -12.61 6.89 -5.30
N PHE A 22 -13.77 6.69 -5.90
CA PHE A 22 -13.91 5.97 -7.15
C PHE A 22 -14.54 6.87 -8.20
N ARG A 23 -13.95 6.88 -9.40
CA ARG A 23 -14.45 7.64 -10.55
C ARG A 23 -14.17 6.84 -11.82
N ASP A 24 -15.20 6.65 -12.63
CA ASP A 24 -15.10 5.94 -13.92
C ASP A 24 -14.44 4.55 -13.80
N GLY A 25 -14.78 3.83 -12.71
CA GLY A 25 -14.24 2.51 -12.39
C GLY A 25 -12.80 2.51 -11.86
N GLN A 26 -12.18 3.66 -11.67
CA GLN A 26 -10.82 3.81 -11.15
C GLN A 26 -10.83 4.33 -9.72
N ALA A 27 -9.93 3.80 -8.89
CA ALA A 27 -9.69 4.32 -7.54
C ALA A 27 -8.70 5.49 -7.59
N GLY A 28 -8.88 6.46 -6.69
CA GLY A 28 -7.94 7.55 -6.45
C GLY A 28 -7.84 7.90 -4.97
N LEU A 29 -6.84 8.73 -4.65
CA LEU A 29 -6.58 9.22 -3.28
C LEU A 29 -6.78 10.73 -3.19
N LEU A 30 -7.42 11.16 -2.11
CA LEU A 30 -7.57 12.56 -1.71
C LEU A 30 -6.76 12.83 -0.44
N ASP A 31 -6.56 14.11 -0.13
CA ASP A 31 -6.00 14.56 1.14
C ASP A 31 -4.54 14.11 1.42
N TRP A 32 -3.63 14.66 0.63
CA TRP A 32 -2.19 14.35 0.67
C TRP A 32 -1.43 15.01 1.82
N GLN A 33 -2.11 15.57 2.83
CA GLN A 33 -1.46 16.30 3.92
C GLN A 33 -0.52 15.42 4.79
N ALA A 34 -0.73 14.11 4.80
CA ALA A 34 0.07 13.14 5.55
C ALA A 34 1.25 12.53 4.76
N VAL A 35 1.55 13.07 3.57
CA VAL A 35 2.57 12.54 2.65
C VAL A 35 3.92 12.37 3.35
N ARG A 36 4.56 11.23 3.13
CA ARG A 36 5.84 10.92 3.76
C ARG A 36 6.67 9.94 2.97
N ARG A 37 7.98 10.00 3.19
CA ARG A 37 8.95 9.01 2.70
C ARG A 37 9.03 7.83 3.68
N GLY A 38 9.02 6.60 3.18
CA GLY A 38 9.21 5.41 4.02
C GLY A 38 9.05 4.08 3.26
N HIS A 39 9.16 2.96 3.97
CA HIS A 39 9.05 1.64 3.35
C HIS A 39 7.65 1.39 2.77
N PRO A 40 7.52 0.98 1.49
CA PRO A 40 6.22 0.85 0.80
C PRO A 40 5.23 -0.07 1.51
N GLY A 41 5.72 -1.16 2.13
CA GLY A 41 4.90 -2.07 2.93
C GLY A 41 4.14 -1.40 4.07
N ARG A 42 4.64 -0.28 4.61
CA ARG A 42 3.93 0.48 5.65
C ARG A 42 2.64 1.11 5.11
N GLY A 43 2.67 1.65 3.90
CA GLY A 43 1.50 2.24 3.25
C GLY A 43 0.44 1.18 2.92
N LEU A 44 0.87 0.04 2.38
CA LEU A 44 -0.02 -1.08 2.07
C LEU A 44 -0.67 -1.67 3.33
N ALA A 45 0.13 -1.97 4.35
CA ALA A 45 -0.37 -2.53 5.61
C ALA A 45 -1.42 -1.62 6.27
N TYR A 46 -1.17 -0.30 6.29
CA TYR A 46 -2.13 0.68 6.79
C TYR A 46 -3.45 0.65 6.02
N THR A 47 -3.38 0.64 4.68
CA THR A 47 -4.55 0.57 3.80
C THR A 47 -5.36 -0.71 4.07
N MET A 48 -4.71 -1.87 4.12
CA MET A 48 -5.37 -3.16 4.34
C MET A 48 -6.01 -3.26 5.72
N VAL A 49 -5.34 -2.77 6.76
CA VAL A 49 -5.86 -2.82 8.14
C VAL A 49 -7.07 -1.90 8.32
N THR A 50 -7.07 -0.73 7.65
CA THR A 50 -8.17 0.25 7.77
C THR A 50 -9.33 -0.03 6.82
N SER A 51 -9.11 -0.79 5.74
CA SER A 51 -10.13 -1.02 4.68
C SER A 51 -10.78 -2.39 4.71
N MET A 52 -10.29 -3.34 5.53
CA MET A 52 -10.73 -4.73 5.48
C MET A 52 -10.95 -5.31 6.88
N THR A 53 -11.91 -6.24 6.98
CA THR A 53 -12.01 -7.10 8.17
C THR A 53 -10.80 -8.01 8.27
N ALA A 54 -10.51 -8.50 9.47
CA ALA A 54 -9.41 -9.45 9.67
C ALA A 54 -9.64 -10.79 8.95
N GLU A 55 -10.91 -11.19 8.75
CA GLU A 55 -11.28 -12.40 8.01
C GLU A 55 -10.94 -12.26 6.53
N SER A 56 -11.52 -11.29 5.83
CA SER A 56 -11.25 -11.06 4.41
C SER A 56 -9.77 -10.82 4.14
N ARG A 57 -9.06 -10.10 5.04
CA ARG A 57 -7.62 -9.91 4.92
C ARG A 57 -6.86 -11.24 4.94
N ARG A 58 -7.20 -12.18 5.84
CA ARG A 58 -6.51 -13.50 5.88
C ARG A 58 -6.73 -14.30 4.62
N GLU A 59 -7.90 -14.17 3.99
CA GLU A 59 -8.25 -14.89 2.76
C GLU A 59 -7.45 -14.39 1.55
N CYS A 60 -7.27 -13.07 1.40
CA CYS A 60 -6.72 -12.51 0.17
C CYS A 60 -5.40 -11.73 0.32
N GLN A 61 -4.83 -11.59 1.53
CA GLN A 61 -3.64 -10.72 1.72
C GLN A 61 -2.44 -11.13 0.87
N ARG A 62 -2.26 -12.43 0.63
CA ARG A 62 -1.13 -12.93 -0.16
C ARG A 62 -1.24 -12.48 -1.61
N ASP A 63 -2.44 -12.57 -2.18
CA ASP A 63 -2.70 -12.15 -3.55
C ASP A 63 -2.60 -10.62 -3.68
N LEU A 64 -3.10 -9.87 -2.70
CA LEU A 64 -2.95 -8.42 -2.65
C LEU A 64 -1.49 -7.97 -2.57
N LEU A 65 -0.65 -8.68 -1.80
CA LEU A 65 0.79 -8.41 -1.73
C LEU A 65 1.46 -8.65 -3.09
N ASP A 66 1.12 -9.74 -3.78
CA ASP A 66 1.69 -10.03 -5.11
C ASP A 66 1.25 -9.00 -6.16
N VAL A 67 -0.03 -8.59 -6.15
CA VAL A 67 -0.53 -7.49 -6.99
C VAL A 67 0.20 -6.18 -6.70
N TYR A 68 0.35 -5.83 -5.42
CA TYR A 68 1.05 -4.60 -5.03
C TYR A 68 2.51 -4.60 -5.43
N ARG A 69 3.23 -5.72 -5.26
CA ARG A 69 4.64 -5.87 -5.69
C ARG A 69 4.79 -5.64 -7.19
N GLY A 70 3.92 -6.27 -7.99
CA GLY A 70 3.90 -6.10 -9.44
C GLY A 70 3.60 -4.66 -9.85
N ALA A 71 2.56 -4.06 -9.26
CA ALA A 71 2.17 -2.67 -9.54
C ALA A 71 3.26 -1.66 -9.12
N LEU A 72 3.92 -1.88 -7.99
CA LEU A 72 5.00 -1.02 -7.49
C LEU A 72 6.18 -1.01 -8.47
N ALA A 73 6.65 -2.18 -8.91
CA ALA A 73 7.73 -2.28 -9.88
C ALA A 73 7.33 -1.66 -11.24
N ALA A 74 6.13 -1.96 -11.72
CA ALA A 74 5.61 -1.41 -12.98
C ALA A 74 5.48 0.13 -12.96
N ALA A 75 5.27 0.73 -11.80
CA ALA A 75 5.23 2.18 -11.60
C ALA A 75 6.63 2.82 -11.39
N GLY A 76 7.72 2.07 -11.58
CA GLY A 76 9.10 2.53 -11.39
C GLY A 76 9.58 2.49 -9.94
N GLY A 77 8.83 1.83 -9.05
CA GLY A 77 9.25 1.53 -7.69
C GLY A 77 10.25 0.37 -7.62
N PRO A 78 10.75 0.05 -6.40
CA PRO A 78 11.69 -1.04 -6.21
C PRO A 78 11.05 -2.41 -6.49
N GLU A 79 11.84 -3.32 -7.05
CA GLU A 79 11.50 -4.73 -7.06
C GLU A 79 11.74 -5.32 -5.66
N LEU A 80 10.69 -5.87 -5.08
CA LEU A 80 10.72 -6.50 -3.76
C LEU A 80 10.33 -7.97 -3.91
N ASP A 81 11.01 -8.86 -3.20
CA ASP A 81 10.52 -10.22 -3.00
C ASP A 81 9.42 -10.25 -1.90
N ARG A 82 8.97 -11.45 -1.53
CA ARG A 82 7.92 -11.60 -0.51
C ARG A 82 8.43 -11.39 0.92
N ASP A 83 9.73 -11.48 1.16
CA ASP A 83 10.31 -11.26 2.49
C ASP A 83 10.70 -9.78 2.68
N GLY A 84 10.85 -9.04 1.58
CA GLY A 84 11.10 -7.62 1.51
C GLY A 84 9.85 -6.74 1.57
N LEU A 85 8.64 -7.30 1.62
CA LEU A 85 7.38 -6.57 1.77
C LEU A 85 6.51 -7.14 2.89
#